data_AF-A0A7T7CF09-F1
#
_entry.id   AF-A0A7T7CF09-F1
#
_cell.length_a   1.000
_cell.length_b   1.000
_cell.length_c   1.000
_cell.angle_alpha   90.00
_cell.angle_beta   90.00
_cell.angle_gamma   90.00
#
_symmetry.space_group_name_H-M   'P 1'
#
loop_
_entity.id
_entity.type
_entity.pdbx_description
1 polymer ?
#
loop_
_entity_poly.entity_id
_entity_poly.type
_entity_poly.pdbx_seq_one_letter_code
_entity_poly.pdbx_strand_id
1 'polypeptide(L)' 'MALTDSSTVERKNKHLSQTEHGEIQGLHKQGFRLRAIARELGRAPSTIKREWDRGSVEQLDSNLKVIRK' A
#
# COMPACT_ATOMS: atom_id res chain seq x y z
N MET A 1 0.30 -34.08 20.91
CA MET A 1 -0.64 -33.28 20.08
C MET A 1 -0.15 -31.84 20.14
N ALA A 2 0.31 -31.27 19.02
CA ALA A 2 0.78 -29.89 18.98
C ALA A 2 -0.43 -28.96 18.84
N LEU A 3 -0.63 -28.06 19.81
CA LEU A 3 -1.64 -27.01 19.75
C LEU A 3 -1.14 -25.93 18.79
N THR A 4 -1.76 -25.82 17.63
CA THR A 4 -1.51 -24.74 16.66
C THR A 4 -2.31 -23.51 17.08
N ASP A 5 -1.92 -22.87 18.19
CA ASP A 5 -2.53 -21.62 18.65
C ASP A 5 -2.07 -20.45 17.77
N SER A 6 -2.57 -20.43 16.53
CA SER A 6 -2.36 -19.34 15.59
C SER A 6 -3.26 -18.18 16.00
N SER A 7 -2.76 -17.29 16.86
CA SER A 7 -3.49 -16.10 17.34
C SER A 7 -3.62 -14.97 16.30
N THR A 8 -3.48 -15.28 15.00
CA THR A 8 -3.59 -14.32 13.90
C THR A 8 -5.04 -13.92 13.65
N VAL A 9 -5.62 -13.19 14.59
CA VAL A 9 -6.83 -12.39 14.38
C VAL A 9 -6.54 -11.41 13.24
N GLU A 10 -7.47 -11.25 12.30
CA GLU A 10 -7.37 -10.26 11.23
C GLU A 10 -7.06 -8.88 11.82
N ARG A 11 -5.84 -8.39 11.57
CA ARG A 11 -5.40 -7.12 12.14
C ARG A 11 -6.04 -5.96 11.38
N LYS A 12 -6.79 -5.13 12.11
CA LYS A 12 -7.23 -3.82 11.63
C LYS A 12 -5.99 -2.98 11.30
N ASN A 13 -6.04 -2.20 10.22
CA ASN A 13 -4.94 -1.37 9.70
C ASN A 13 -3.75 -2.14 9.10
N LYS A 14 -3.98 -3.27 8.42
CA LYS A 14 -2.93 -3.90 7.62
C LYS A 14 -2.46 -2.91 6.52
N HIS A 15 -1.17 -2.57 6.55
CA HIS A 15 -0.54 -1.80 5.46
C HIS A 15 -0.55 -2.62 4.18
N LEU A 16 -0.70 -1.93 3.04
CA LEU A 16 -0.63 -2.60 1.75
C LEU A 16 0.75 -3.22 1.58
N SER A 17 0.80 -4.42 1.01
CA SER A 17 2.06 -5.05 0.65
C SER A 17 2.73 -4.31 -0.50
N GLN A 18 4.03 -4.56 -0.70
CA GLN A 18 4.79 -4.08 -1.86
C GLN A 18 4.11 -4.46 -3.19
N THR A 19 3.43 -5.61 -3.24
CA THR A 19 2.71 -6.09 -4.43
C THR A 19 1.45 -5.28 -4.70
N GLU A 20 0.62 -5.05 -3.68
CA GLU A 20 -0.59 -4.21 -3.81
C GLU A 20 -0.20 -2.76 -4.22
N HIS A 21 0.96 -2.28 -3.75
CA HIS A 21 1.48 -0.98 -4.17
C HIS A 21 1.86 -0.94 -5.66
N GLY A 22 2.50 -2.02 -6.16
CA GLY A 22 2.81 -2.17 -7.58
C GLY A 22 1.56 -2.22 -8.47
N GLU A 23 0.50 -2.88 -8.00
CA GLU A 23 -0.80 -2.94 -8.69
C GLU A 23 -1.44 -1.55 -8.80
N ILE A 24 -1.42 -0.76 -7.72
CA ILE A 24 -1.93 0.62 -7.73
C ILE A 24 -1.16 1.47 -8.75
N GLN A 25 0.17 1.40 -8.76
CA GLN A 25 0.99 2.15 -9.71
C GLN A 25 0.75 1.70 -11.16
N GLY A 26 0.60 0.40 -11.40
CA GLY A 26 0.30 -0.17 -12.71
C GLY A 26 -1.06 0.31 -13.24
N LEU A 27 -2.11 0.21 -12.42
CA LEU A 27 -3.45 0.67 -12.78
C LEU A 27 -3.50 2.18 -13.00
N HIS A 28 -2.80 2.96 -12.18
CA HIS A 28 -2.73 4.41 -12.38
C HIS A 28 -2.03 4.77 -13.69
N LYS A 29 -0.94 4.06 -14.06
CA LYS A 29 -0.26 4.23 -15.37
C LYS A 29 -1.18 3.90 -16.55
N GLN A 30 -2.13 2.99 -16.37
CA GLN A 30 -3.15 2.67 -17.37
C GLN A 30 -4.29 3.72 -17.45
N GLY A 31 -4.25 4.76 -16.62
CA GLY A 31 -5.22 5.86 -16.61
C GLY A 31 -6.38 5.69 -15.63
N PHE A 32 -6.36 4.66 -14.78
CA PHE A 32 -7.40 4.48 -13.77
C PHE A 32 -7.29 5.54 -12.67
N ARG A 33 -8.44 6.12 -12.31
CA ARG A 33 -8.53 7.04 -11.15
C ARG A 33 -8.44 6.24 -9.85
N LEU A 34 -7.88 6.81 -8.79
CA LEU A 34 -7.70 6.15 -7.48
C LEU A 34 -8.97 5.48 -6.92
N ARG A 35 -10.15 6.08 -7.15
CA ARG A 35 -11.45 5.50 -6.75
C ARG A 35 -11.83 4.25 -7.55
N ALA A 36 -11.46 4.18 -8.82
CA ALA A 36 -11.65 3.00 -9.64
C ALA A 36 -10.70 1.88 -9.19
N ILE A 37 -9.44 2.22 -8.92
CA ILE A 37 -8.45 1.30 -8.35
C ILE A 37 -8.93 0.73 -7.00
N ALA A 38 -9.51 1.58 -6.15
CA ALA A 38 -10.07 1.16 -4.86
C ALA A 38 -11.20 0.13 -5.04
N ARG A 39 -12.07 0.31 -6.04
CA ARG A 39 -13.13 -0.65 -6.36
C ARG A 39 -12.56 -1.96 -6.89
N GLU A 40 -11.55 -1.88 -7.77
CA GLU A 40 -10.89 -3.04 -8.37
C GLU A 40 -10.19 -3.90 -7.30
N LEU A 41 -9.47 -3.26 -6.37
CA LEU A 41 -8.72 -3.93 -5.30
C LEU A 41 -9.58 -4.26 -4.07
N GLY A 42 -10.87 -3.91 -4.05
CA GLY A 42 -11.74 -4.10 -2.89
C GLY A 42 -11.26 -3.34 -1.63
N ARG A 43 -10.59 -2.20 -1.81
CA ARG A 43 -10.04 -1.38 -0.72
C ARG A 43 -10.78 -0.07 -0.56
N ALA A 44 -10.73 0.51 0.63
CA ALA A 44 -11.29 1.84 0.85
C ALA A 44 -10.52 2.90 0.02
N PRO A 45 -11.20 3.85 -0.63
CA PRO A 45 -10.53 4.92 -1.39
C PRO A 45 -9.55 5.76 -0.56
N SER A 46 -9.84 5.92 0.74
CA SER A 46 -8.95 6.60 1.69
C SER A 46 -7.65 5.83 1.91
N THR A 47 -7.69 4.50 1.91
CA THR A 47 -6.51 3.64 2.01
C THR A 47 -5.64 3.78 0.77
N ILE A 48 -6.24 3.65 -0.43
CA ILE A 48 -5.51 3.82 -1.70
C ILE A 48 -4.86 5.21 -1.80
N LYS A 49 -5.58 6.27 -1.42
CA LYS A 49 -5.02 7.62 -1.41
C LYS A 49 -3.84 7.75 -0.45
N ARG A 50 -3.96 7.25 0.78
CA ARG A 50 -2.87 7.30 1.77
C ARG A 50 -1.64 6.54 1.29
N GLU A 51 -1.82 5.38 0.67
CA GLU A 51 -0.70 4.62 0.11
C GLU A 51 -0.09 5.32 -1.10
N TRP A 52 -0.91 5.91 -1.98
CA TRP A 52 -0.43 6.73 -3.08
C TRP A 52 0.45 7.89 -2.58
N ASP A 53 -0.06 8.63 -1.59
CA ASP A 53 0.67 9.75 -1.00
C ASP A 53 1.99 9.27 -0.37
N ARG A 54 2.01 8.12 0.33
CA ARG A 54 3.26 7.51 0.86
C ARG A 54 4.24 7.07 -0.23
N GLY A 55 3.74 6.45 -1.30
CA GLY A 55 4.55 5.98 -2.41
C GLY A 55 5.12 7.11 -3.27
N SER A 56 4.47 8.27 -3.24
CA SER A 56 4.92 9.50 -3.89
C SER A 56 5.89 10.32 -3.05
N VAL A 57 6.09 9.99 -1.77
CA VAL A 57 6.99 10.74 -0.87
C VAL A 57 8.43 10.35 -1.13
N GLU A 58 9.26 11.35 -1.46
CA GLU A 58 10.72 11.20 -1.53
C GLU A 58 11.25 10.84 -0.13
N GLN A 59 11.94 9.70 -0.03
CA GLN A 59 12.62 9.32 1.21
C GLN A 59 13.93 10.12 1.33
N LEU A 60 14.16 10.75 2.47
CA LEU A 60 15.39 11.50 2.76
C LEU A 60 16.27 10.71 3.73
N ASP A 61 17.59 10.79 3.55
CA ASP A 61 18.56 10.28 4.52
C ASP A 61 18.72 11.22 5.72
N SER A 62 19.51 10.81 6.72
CA SER A 62 19.80 11.64 7.91
C SER A 62 20.48 12.97 7.59
N ASN A 63 21.02 13.13 6.37
CA ASN A 63 21.63 14.36 5.87
C ASN A 63 20.66 15.16 4.98
N LEU A 64 19.36 14.83 5.01
CA LEU A 64 18.29 15.46 4.22
C LEU A 64 18.50 15.32 2.70
N LYS A 65 19.21 14.29 2.24
CA LYS A 65 19.41 13.98 0.83
C LYS A 65 18.43 12.92 0.37
N VAL A 66 17.90 13.07 -0.84
CA VAL A 66 16.99 12.09 -1.45
C VAL A 66 17.69 10.74 -1.60
N ILE A 67 17.13 9.72 -0.96
CA ILE A 67 17.53 8.32 -1.13
C ILE A 67 16.97 7.85 -2.46
N ARG A 68 17.84 7.73 -3.47
CA ARG A 68 17.50 7.06 -4.72
C ARG A 68 17.67 5.55 -4.53
N LYS A 69 16.59 4.79 -4.71
CA LYS A 69 16.60 3.32 -4.71
C LYS A 69 17.29 2.77 -5.96
#